data_AF-A0A377XPC4-F1
#
_entry.id   AF-A0A377XPC4-F1
#
_cell.length_a   1.000
_cell.length_b   1.000
_cell.length_c   1.000
_cell.angle_alpha   90.00
_cell.angle_beta   90.00
_cell.angle_gamma   90.00
#
_symmetry.space_group_name_H-M   'P 1'
#
loop_
_entity.id
_entity.type
_entity.pdbx_description
1 polymer ?
#
loop_
_entity_poly.entity_id
_entity_poly.type
_entity_poly.pdbx_seq_one_letter_code
_entity_poly.pdbx_strand_id
1 'polypeptide(L)' 'MLTGNIVAGNPRVVKAMLANMREQLSDALKR' A
#
# COMPACT_ATOMS: atom_id res chain seq x y z
N MET A 1 7.75 -7.27 18.15
CA MET A 1 6.46 -6.83 17.57
C MET A 1 6.75 -6.29 16.18
N LEU A 2 6.29 -6.96 15.12
CA LEU A 2 6.49 -6.48 13.75
C LEU A 2 5.49 -5.35 13.49
N THR A 3 5.94 -4.09 13.60
CA THR A 3 5.14 -2.92 13.25
C THR A 3 5.07 -2.80 11.73
N GLY A 4 4.25 -3.64 11.09
CA GLY A 4 3.99 -3.57 9.66
C GLY A 4 2.90 -2.55 9.34
N ASN A 5 3.06 -1.80 8.26
CA ASN A 5 2.00 -0.94 7.74
C ASN A 5 0.89 -1.82 7.15
N ILE A 6 -0.33 -1.74 7.70
CA ILE A 6 -1.49 -2.56 7.31
C ILE A 6 -2.55 -1.69 6.64
N VAL A 7 -3.12 -2.19 5.55
CA VAL A 7 -4.31 -1.62 4.90
C VAL A 7 -5.42 -2.67 4.94
N ALA A 8 -6.59 -2.32 5.49
CA ALA A 8 -7.72 -3.21 5.63
C ALA A 8 -9.02 -2.56 5.13
N GLY A 9 -9.89 -3.34 4.48
CA GLY A 9 -11.16 -2.86 3.92
C GLY A 9 -11.73 -3.81 2.87
N ASN A 10 -12.76 -3.36 2.15
CA ASN A 10 -13.37 -4.12 1.05
C ASN A 10 -12.33 -4.48 -0.03
N PRO A 11 -12.29 -5.72 -0.56
CA PRO A 11 -11.29 -6.13 -1.56
C PRO A 11 -11.16 -5.20 -2.78
N ARG A 12 -12.26 -4.62 -3.25
CA ARG A 12 -12.24 -3.67 -4.38
C ARG A 12 -11.56 -2.35 -4.01
N VAL A 13 -11.84 -1.86 -2.81
CA VAL A 13 -11.26 -0.61 -2.29
C VAL A 13 -9.79 -0.81 -1.98
N VAL A 14 -9.41 -1.90 -1.31
CA VAL A 14 -8.02 -2.23 -1.01
C VAL A 14 -7.19 -2.35 -2.28
N LYS A 15 -7.72 -3.02 -3.32
CA LYS A 15 -7.06 -3.12 -4.61
C LYS A 15 -6.81 -1.75 -5.26
N ALA A 16 -7.82 -0.89 -5.29
CA ALA A 16 -7.68 0.46 -5.86
C ALA A 16 -6.69 1.32 -5.06
N MET A 17 -6.77 1.26 -3.72
CA MET A 17 -5.90 2.00 -2.82
C MET A 17 -4.44 1.58 -2.95
N LEU A 18 -4.15 0.28 -2.94
CA LEU A 18 -2.78 -0.24 -3.11
C LEU A 18 -2.21 0.08 -4.50
N ALA A 19 -3.04 0.03 -5.56
CA ALA A 19 -2.60 0.39 -6.91
C ALA A 19 -2.18 1.87 -6.99
N ASN A 20 -2.96 2.76 -6.38
CA ASN A 20 -2.65 4.19 -6.30
C ASN A 20 -1.39 4.46 -5.46
N MET A 21 -1.27 3.82 -4.29
CA MET A 21 -0.13 4.01 -3.40
C MET A 21 1.17 3.44 -3.98
N ARG A 22 1.11 2.40 -4.82
CA ARG A 22 2.29 1.75 -5.41
C ARG A 22 3.19 2.74 -6.14
N GLU A 23 2.62 3.68 -6.88
CA GLU A 23 3.42 4.63 -7.66
C GLU A 23 4.28 5.52 -6.75
N GLN A 24 3.64 6.10 -5.73
CA GLN A 24 4.29 6.97 -4.74
C GLN A 24 5.28 6.20 -3.86
N LEU A 25 4.92 5.00 -3.44
CA LEU A 25 5.77 4.15 -2.60
C LEU A 25 6.95 3.57 -3.37
N SER A 26 6.78 3.25 -4.66
CA SER A 26 7.85 2.70 -5.49
C SER A 26 9.01 3.68 -5.62
N ASP A 27 8.74 4.98 -5.78
CA ASP A 27 9.81 5.99 -5.81
C ASP A 27 10.42 6.24 -4.43
N ALA A 28 9.61 6.25 -3.36
CA ALA A 28 10.10 6.42 -2.00
C ALA A 28 10.87 5.20 -1.44
N LEU A 29 10.66 4.01 -2.01
CA LEU A 29 11.29 2.75 -1.56
C LEU A 29 12.33 2.21 -2.55
N LYS A 30 12.55 2.87 -3.70
CA LYS A 30 13.72 2.62 -4.55
C LYS A 30 14.97 3.00 -3.76
N ARG A 31 15.75 1.99 -3.41
CA ARG A 31 17.04 2.10 -2.71
C ARG A 31 18.17 2.18 -3.71
#